data_AF-A0A968UD67-F1
#
_entry.id   AF-A0A968UD67-F1
#
_cell.length_a   1.000
_cell.length_b   1.000
_cell.length_c   1.000
_cell.angle_alpha   90.00
_cell.angle_beta   90.00
_cell.angle_gamma   90.00
#
_symmetry.space_group_name_H-M   'P 1'
#
loop_
_entity.id
_entity.type
_entity.pdbx_description
1 polymer ?
#
loop_
_entity_poly.entity_id
_entity_poly.type
_entity_poly.pdbx_seq_one_letter_code
_entity_poly.pdbx_strand_id
1 'polypeptide(L)'
;MDGVLLDTGETLPSVDQGWDLKAIGDFNQDRNPDLVWRHDLSGQTALWLMEGTSIGEGLLLETVDPGWNIEATADFNQDGETDILWRHKTVGQNVVWLMEGTERTGVMWLETVESPDWEVGP
;
A
#
# COMPACT_ATOMS: atom_id res chain seq x y z
N MET A 1 -11.86 -31.25 18.86
CA MET A 1 -13.10 -31.12 18.06
C MET A 1 -12.71 -31.34 16.63
N ASP A 2 -13.34 -32.35 16.04
CA ASP A 2 -13.13 -32.82 14.68
C ASP A 2 -13.59 -31.80 13.63
N GLY A 3 -12.87 -31.80 12.50
CA GLY A 3 -13.44 -31.54 11.18
C GLY A 3 -13.70 -30.08 10.80
N VAL A 4 -12.82 -29.54 9.96
CA VAL A 4 -13.17 -29.15 8.57
C VAL A 4 -11.88 -29.24 7.74
N LEU A 5 -11.90 -30.06 6.69
CA LEU A 5 -10.93 -30.01 5.60
C LEU A 5 -11.24 -28.76 4.76
N LEU A 6 -10.24 -27.92 4.52
CA LEU A 6 -10.20 -26.96 3.42
C LEU A 6 -8.86 -27.13 2.70
N ASP A 7 -8.81 -28.21 1.93
CA ASP A 7 -7.99 -28.33 0.72
C ASP A 7 -8.71 -27.44 -0.33
N THR A 8 -8.25 -26.24 -0.66
CA THR A 8 -7.18 -25.97 -1.64
C THR A 8 -6.45 -24.63 -1.40
N GLY A 9 -6.22 -24.22 -0.15
CA GLY A 9 -5.75 -22.85 0.15
C GLY A 9 -4.28 -22.61 -0.20
N GLU A 10 -4.00 -22.05 -1.39
CA GLU A 10 -2.71 -21.39 -1.62
C GLU A 10 -2.59 -20.21 -0.65
N THR A 11 -1.84 -20.41 0.43
CA THR A 11 -1.53 -19.36 1.38
C THR A 11 -0.39 -18.52 0.82
N LEU A 12 -0.57 -17.20 0.75
CA LEU A 12 0.54 -16.28 0.48
C LEU A 12 1.68 -16.52 1.49
N PRO A 13 2.95 -16.31 1.09
CA PRO A 13 4.08 -16.43 2.01
C PRO A 13 3.86 -15.55 3.24
N SER A 14 4.19 -16.09 4.41
CA SER A 14 4.17 -15.32 5.65
C SER A 14 5.20 -14.19 5.57
N VAL A 15 4.78 -12.95 5.78
CA VAL A 15 5.69 -11.83 5.99
C VAL A 15 6.20 -11.83 7.43
N ASP A 16 7.46 -11.41 7.62
CA ASP A 16 8.07 -11.31 8.96
C ASP A 16 7.34 -10.27 9.84
N GLN A 17 7.54 -10.38 11.17
CA GLN A 17 6.97 -9.43 12.13
C GLN A 17 7.38 -7.98 11.79
N GLY A 18 6.39 -7.10 11.67
CA GLY A 18 6.60 -5.67 11.40
C GLY A 18 6.07 -5.20 10.05
N TRP A 19 5.76 -6.13 9.14
CA TRP A 19 5.03 -5.83 7.89
C TRP A 19 3.53 -5.88 8.10
N ASP A 20 2.85 -4.81 7.73
CA ASP A 20 1.39 -4.73 7.70
C ASP A 20 0.89 -4.49 6.28
N LEU A 21 -0.23 -5.13 5.91
CA LEU A 21 -0.98 -4.76 4.73
C LEU A 21 -1.63 -3.39 4.98
N LYS A 22 -1.27 -2.37 4.20
CA LYS A 22 -1.81 -1.01 4.37
C LYS A 22 -2.78 -0.60 3.26
N ALA A 23 -2.64 -1.13 2.05
CA ALA A 23 -3.54 -0.76 0.95
C ALA A 23 -3.66 -1.87 -0.13
N ILE A 24 -4.68 -1.73 -0.98
CA ILE A 24 -4.98 -2.61 -2.12
C ILE A 24 -5.26 -1.73 -3.35
N GLY A 25 -4.70 -2.07 -4.50
CA GLY A 25 -4.88 -1.30 -5.74
C GLY A 25 -4.65 -2.17 -6.97
N ASP A 26 -4.96 -1.68 -8.17
CA ASP A 26 -4.58 -2.34 -9.43
C ASP A 26 -3.45 -1.51 -10.04
N PHE A 27 -2.22 -1.80 -9.67
CA PHE A 27 -1.05 -1.00 -10.03
C PHE A 27 -0.54 -1.37 -11.42
N ASN A 28 -0.71 -2.62 -11.87
CA ASN A 28 -0.26 -3.07 -13.19
C ASN A 28 -1.38 -3.11 -14.26
N GLN A 29 -2.60 -2.69 -13.91
CA GLN A 29 -3.79 -2.63 -14.77
C GLN A 29 -4.22 -3.99 -15.34
N ASP A 30 -3.93 -5.08 -14.64
CA ASP A 30 -4.32 -6.44 -15.05
C ASP A 30 -5.70 -6.86 -14.51
N ARG A 31 -6.36 -5.98 -13.72
CA ARG A 31 -7.65 -6.18 -13.03
C ARG A 31 -7.60 -7.13 -11.84
N ASN A 32 -6.42 -7.57 -11.43
CA ASN A 32 -6.21 -8.23 -10.16
C ASN A 32 -5.86 -7.18 -9.09
N PRO A 33 -6.36 -7.35 -7.86
CA PRO A 33 -5.97 -6.48 -6.76
C PRO A 33 -4.56 -6.82 -6.27
N ASP A 34 -3.65 -5.87 -6.42
CA ASP A 34 -2.30 -5.87 -5.88
C ASP A 34 -2.26 -5.40 -4.42
N LEU A 35 -1.22 -5.77 -3.69
CA LEU A 35 -1.10 -5.53 -2.25
C LEU A 35 0.06 -4.61 -1.92
N VAL A 36 -0.19 -3.59 -1.09
CA VAL A 36 0.84 -2.68 -0.57
C VAL A 36 1.08 -2.97 0.90
N TRP A 37 2.30 -3.40 1.20
CA TRP A 37 2.77 -3.70 2.54
C TRP A 37 3.71 -2.61 3.03
N ARG A 38 3.67 -2.32 4.33
CA ARG A 38 4.54 -1.33 4.97
C ARG A 38 5.20 -1.94 6.19
N HIS A 39 6.50 -1.74 6.31
CA HIS A 39 7.25 -2.09 7.51
C HIS A 39 7.44 -0.86 8.41
N ASP A 40 6.65 -0.78 9.46
CA ASP A 40 6.49 0.45 10.26
C ASP A 40 7.80 0.88 10.96
N LEU A 41 8.69 -0.06 11.29
CA LEU A 41 9.97 0.27 11.96
C LEU A 41 11.09 0.66 11.00
N SER A 42 11.16 0.04 9.82
CA SER A 42 12.30 0.19 8.91
C SER A 42 12.10 1.27 7.86
N GLY A 43 10.86 1.70 7.64
CA GLY A 43 10.57 2.65 6.57
C GLY A 43 10.33 2.00 5.20
N GLN A 44 10.43 0.67 5.09
CA GLN A 44 10.25 -0.02 3.82
C GLN A 44 8.78 -0.18 3.42
N THR A 45 8.56 -0.19 2.11
CA THR A 45 7.26 -0.44 1.48
C THR A 45 7.46 -1.49 0.40
N ALA A 46 6.63 -2.53 0.40
CA ALA A 46 6.62 -3.55 -0.62
C ALA A 46 5.32 -3.48 -1.42
N LEU A 47 5.44 -3.66 -2.73
CA LEU A 47 4.30 -3.82 -3.64
C LEU A 47 4.34 -5.24 -4.18
N TRP A 48 3.24 -5.98 -3.98
CA TRP A 48 3.04 -7.32 -4.52
C TRP A 48 2.02 -7.24 -5.64
N LEU A 49 2.49 -7.44 -6.87
CA LEU A 49 1.64 -7.59 -8.04
C LEU A 49 1.06 -9.00 -8.04
N MET A 50 -0.27 -9.08 -8.07
CA MET A 50 -1.01 -10.32 -7.83
C MET A 50 -1.52 -10.92 -9.14
N GLU A 51 -1.37 -12.22 -9.29
CA GLU A 51 -2.00 -13.01 -10.35
C GLU A 51 -3.08 -13.89 -9.70
N GLY A 52 -4.28 -13.33 -9.51
CA GLY A 52 -5.34 -13.99 -8.75
C GLY A 52 -4.97 -14.14 -7.27
N THR A 53 -4.72 -15.39 -6.82
CA THR A 53 -4.34 -15.69 -5.43
C THR A 53 -2.85 -15.93 -5.22
N SER A 54 -2.04 -15.81 -6.28
CA SER A 54 -0.59 -15.96 -6.23
C SER A 54 0.13 -14.62 -6.45
N ILE A 55 1.35 -14.49 -5.92
CA ILE A 55 2.22 -13.33 -6.20
C ILE A 55 2.87 -13.56 -7.57
N GLY A 56 2.61 -12.68 -8.53
CA GLY A 56 3.33 -12.66 -9.81
C GLY A 56 4.70 -12.00 -9.64
N GLU A 57 4.74 -10.84 -9.00
CA GLU A 57 5.96 -10.09 -8.71
C GLU A 57 5.90 -9.40 -7.35
N GLY A 58 7.03 -9.36 -6.65
CA GLY A 58 7.18 -8.62 -5.38
C GLY A 58 8.41 -7.72 -5.44
N LEU A 59 8.21 -6.44 -5.15
CA LEU A 59 9.27 -5.44 -5.19
C LEU A 59 9.24 -4.51 -3.98
N LEU A 60 10.34 -3.81 -3.74
CA LEU A 60 10.43 -2.76 -2.74
C LEU A 60 10.39 -1.39 -3.43
N LEU A 61 9.54 -0.50 -2.92
CA LEU A 61 9.53 0.91 -3.29
C LEU A 61 10.60 1.68 -2.50
N GLU A 62 10.69 2.99 -2.72
CA GLU A 62 11.56 3.87 -1.93
C GLU A 62 11.23 3.74 -0.43
N THR A 63 12.28 3.69 0.39
CA THR A 63 12.15 3.69 1.86
C THR A 63 11.74 5.09 2.31
N VAL A 64 10.64 5.17 3.04
CA VAL A 64 10.07 6.41 3.58
C VAL A 64 10.24 6.44 5.09
N ASP A 65 10.51 7.62 5.64
CA ASP A 65 10.59 7.81 7.09
C ASP A 65 9.38 7.14 7.82
N PRO A 66 9.61 6.42 8.93
CA PRO A 66 8.56 5.74 9.71
C PRO A 66 7.39 6.61 10.17
N GLY A 67 7.53 7.94 10.23
CA GLY A 67 6.43 8.85 10.54
C GLY A 67 5.33 8.87 9.48
N TRP A 68 5.63 8.46 8.26
CA TRP A 68 4.70 8.36 7.14
C TRP A 68 4.00 7.00 7.07
N ASN A 69 2.68 7.08 6.95
CA ASN A 69 1.76 5.95 6.84
C ASN A 69 1.06 6.01 5.47
N ILE A 70 0.76 4.84 4.91
CA ILE A 70 -0.11 4.72 3.75
C ILE A 70 -1.55 4.69 4.26
N GLU A 71 -2.37 5.58 3.73
CA GLU A 71 -3.76 5.74 4.18
C GLU A 71 -4.77 5.28 3.11
N ALA A 72 -4.44 5.41 1.82
CA ALA A 72 -5.32 4.98 0.74
C ALA A 72 -4.58 4.77 -0.59
N THR A 73 -5.28 4.14 -1.53
CA THR A 73 -4.90 3.97 -2.93
C THR A 73 -6.09 4.34 -3.82
N ALA A 74 -5.85 5.11 -4.88
CA ALA A 74 -6.86 5.53 -5.86
C ALA A 74 -6.16 6.21 -7.05
N ASP A 75 -6.85 6.36 -8.18
CA ASP A 75 -6.41 7.27 -9.25
C ASP A 75 -6.73 8.72 -8.83
N PHE A 76 -5.76 9.39 -8.19
CA PHE A 76 -5.98 10.73 -7.62
C PHE A 76 -5.80 11.84 -8.66
N ASN A 77 -4.99 11.60 -9.69
CA ASN A 77 -4.68 12.58 -10.73
C ASN A 77 -5.47 12.39 -12.04
N GLN A 78 -6.27 11.32 -12.16
CA GLN A 78 -7.08 10.93 -13.32
C GLN A 78 -6.25 10.55 -14.56
N ASP A 79 -5.08 9.95 -14.38
CA ASP A 79 -4.27 9.43 -15.48
C ASP A 79 -4.54 7.94 -15.81
N GLY A 80 -5.34 7.27 -14.99
CA GLY A 80 -5.70 5.85 -15.15
C GLY A 80 -4.81 4.89 -14.36
N GLU A 81 -3.80 5.39 -13.64
CA GLU A 81 -2.92 4.61 -12.77
C GLU A 81 -3.40 4.64 -11.31
N THR A 82 -3.07 3.61 -10.53
CA THR A 82 -3.35 3.63 -9.09
C THR A 82 -2.25 4.38 -8.33
N ASP A 83 -2.59 5.51 -7.72
CA ASP A 83 -1.69 6.31 -6.87
C ASP A 83 -1.76 5.91 -5.39
N ILE A 84 -0.82 6.40 -4.56
CA ILE A 84 -0.75 6.12 -3.10
C ILE A 84 -0.86 7.41 -2.29
N LEU A 85 -1.84 7.48 -1.38
CA LEU A 85 -1.97 8.56 -0.39
C LEU A 85 -1.19 8.22 0.88
N TRP A 86 -0.33 9.15 1.26
CA TRP A 86 0.52 9.10 2.45
C TRP A 86 0.16 10.20 3.45
N ARG A 87 0.19 9.86 4.74
CA ARG A 87 0.03 10.81 5.85
C ARG A 87 1.18 10.67 6.85
N HIS A 88 1.77 11.80 7.22
CA HIS A 88 2.68 11.87 8.36
C HIS A 88 1.90 12.18 9.63
N LYS A 89 1.63 11.18 10.48
CA LYS A 89 0.71 11.34 11.62
C LYS A 89 1.17 12.37 12.66
N THR A 90 2.48 12.51 12.86
CA THR A 90 3.02 13.47 13.86
C THR A 90 2.95 14.94 13.42
N VAL A 91 3.20 15.24 12.14
CA VAL A 91 3.26 16.63 11.63
C VAL A 91 2.04 17.01 10.80
N GLY A 92 1.13 16.07 10.54
CA GLY A 92 -0.12 16.29 9.82
C GLY A 92 0.01 16.45 8.30
N GLN A 93 1.21 16.27 7.75
CA GLN A 93 1.46 16.40 6.31
C GLN A 93 0.78 15.27 5.54
N ASN A 94 0.31 15.58 4.33
CA ASN A 94 -0.33 14.62 3.44
C ASN A 94 0.27 14.76 2.03
N VAL A 95 0.62 13.66 1.39
CA VAL A 95 1.10 13.64 0.01
C VAL A 95 0.48 12.49 -0.77
N VAL A 96 0.26 12.71 -2.06
CA VAL A 96 -0.01 11.63 -3.00
C VAL A 96 1.28 11.33 -3.75
N TRP A 97 1.69 10.08 -3.74
CA TRP A 97 2.66 9.55 -4.69
C TRP A 97 1.94 9.21 -5.97
N LEU A 98 2.32 9.92 -7.05
CA LEU A 98 1.84 9.60 -8.37
C LEU A 98 2.62 8.41 -8.91
N MET A 99 1.91 7.41 -9.41
CA MET A 99 2.48 6.12 -9.80
C MET A 99 2.30 5.88 -11.30
N GLU A 100 3.21 5.11 -11.90
CA GLU A 100 3.04 4.49 -13.21
C GLU A 100 3.52 3.05 -13.04
N GLY A 101 2.59 2.10 -12.98
CA GLY A 101 2.94 0.75 -12.58
C GLY A 101 3.51 0.69 -11.15
N THR A 102 4.73 0.16 -11.05
CA THR A 102 5.46 -0.01 -9.80
C THR A 102 6.42 1.14 -9.48
N GLU A 103 6.42 2.19 -10.30
CA GLU A 103 7.35 3.32 -10.18
C GLU A 103 6.63 4.58 -9.72
N ARG A 104 7.25 5.33 -8.79
CA ARG A 104 6.76 6.66 -8.41
C ARG A 104 7.26 7.70 -9.41
N THR A 105 6.34 8.31 -10.16
CA THR A 105 6.64 9.33 -11.17
C THR A 105 6.56 10.75 -10.62
N GLY A 106 5.84 10.96 -9.51
CA GLY A 106 5.65 12.28 -8.93
C GLY A 106 5.21 12.31 -7.47
N VAL A 107 5.17 13.51 -6.92
CA VAL A 107 4.64 13.78 -5.57
C VAL A 107 3.75 15.02 -5.64
N MET A 108 2.52 14.88 -5.16
CA MET A 108 1.57 15.98 -5.00
C MET A 108 1.37 16.25 -3.51
N TRP A 109 1.66 17.47 -3.05
CA TRP A 109 1.42 17.88 -1.67
C TRP A 109 -0.02 18.33 -1.51
N LEU A 110 -0.70 17.76 -0.51
CA LEU A 110 -2.03 18.18 -0.09
C LEU A 110 -1.92 19.11 1.13
N GLU A 111 -3.06 19.64 1.57
CA GLU A 111 -3.12 20.45 2.78
C GLU A 111 -2.63 19.67 4.01
N THR A 112 -1.82 20.34 4.84
CA THR A 112 -1.42 19.81 6.14
C THR A 112 -2.60 19.91 7.11
N VAL A 113 -2.98 18.78 7.68
CA VAL A 113 -4.01 18.71 8.73
C VAL A 113 -3.31 18.38 10.04
N GLU A 114 -3.00 19.41 10.83
CA GLU A 114 -2.22 19.32 12.08
C GLU A 114 -2.93 18.53 13.19
N SER A 115 -4.24 18.30 13.07
CA SER A 115 -5.00 17.51 14.03
C SER A 115 -4.47 16.06 14.06
N PRO A 116 -3.91 15.59 15.19
CA PRO A 116 -3.40 14.22 15.29
C PRO A 116 -4.54 13.18 15.26
N ASP A 117 -5.75 13.59 15.63
CA ASP A 117 -6.94 12.74 15.65
C ASP A 117 -7.67 12.71 14.29
N TRP A 118 -7.15 13.42 13.29
CA TRP A 118 -7.71 13.34 11.95
C TRP A 118 -7.16 12.11 11.23
N GLU A 119 -8.08 11.31 10.70
CA GLU A 119 -7.81 10.14 9.89
C GLU A 119 -8.44 10.32 8.51
N VAL A 120 -7.83 9.70 7.49
CA VAL A 120 -8.45 9.59 6.19
C VAL A 120 -9.61 8.60 6.34
N GLY A 121 -10.83 9.06 6.04
CA GLY A 121 -12.03 8.22 6.15
C GLY A 121 -12.10 7.14 5.05
N PRO A 122 -12.93 6.09 5.25
CA PRO A 122 -13.21 5.07 4.26
C PRO A 122 -14.07 5.58 3.08
#